data_AF-A0A933GFL0-F1
#
_entry.id   AF-A0A933GFL0-F1
#
_cell.length_a   1.000
_cell.length_b   1.000
_cell.length_c   1.000
_cell.angle_alpha   90.00
_cell.angle_beta   90.00
_cell.angle_gamma   90.00
#
_symmetry.space_group_name_H-M   'P 1'
#
loop_
_entity.id
_entity.type
_entity.pdbx_description
1 polymer ?
#
loop_
_entity_poly.entity_id
_entity_poly.type
_entity_poly.pdbx_seq_one_letter_code
_entity_poly.pdbx_strand_id
1 'polypeptide(L)'
;MFRLRLSRGVAFVYLAASLLSSELFAAGPRVPNASLEVTVRQKEGGKHAKGLHLFYLLCWDGECSLTTLSLNQCGPAPSGKPAFYPKIERTSTREGNLKVSHVGNVLHVQQTNVDIGGLSTTTLRFGYAMSSSGEIANKVTSFSGGYVKDSQILGRVFTIEYVPLLGTFHEIQLDCAAGLPGVEKEER
;
A
#
# COMPACT_ATOMS: atom_id res chain seq x y z
N MET A 1 41.45 71.57 -34.18
CA MET A 1 40.35 70.75 -34.73
C MET A 1 40.84 69.31 -34.75
N PHE A 2 40.27 68.27 -34.15
CA PHE A 2 39.00 67.98 -33.49
C PHE A 2 39.31 67.30 -32.14
N ARG A 3 38.56 67.62 -31.07
CA ARG A 3 38.59 66.90 -29.78
C ARG A 3 37.54 65.78 -29.84
N LEU A 4 37.92 64.52 -29.66
CA LEU A 4 36.99 63.45 -29.28
C LEU A 4 37.09 63.18 -27.78
N ARG A 5 35.95 63.35 -27.09
CA ARG A 5 35.71 62.95 -25.70
C ARG A 5 35.39 61.46 -25.68
N LEU A 6 36.19 60.65 -24.98
CA LEU A 6 35.75 59.30 -24.58
C LEU A 6 35.09 59.39 -23.19
N SER A 7 33.88 58.85 -23.14
CA SER A 7 32.97 58.87 -22.00
C SER A 7 33.40 57.92 -20.90
N ARG A 8 33.12 58.34 -19.67
CA ARG A 8 33.07 57.54 -18.44
C ARG A 8 32.24 56.28 -18.67
N GLY A 9 32.86 55.11 -18.48
CA GLY A 9 32.19 53.82 -18.37
C GLY A 9 32.69 53.14 -17.09
N VAL A 10 31.89 53.22 -16.04
CA VAL A 10 32.10 52.54 -14.77
C VAL A 10 31.89 51.05 -15.00
N ALA A 11 32.95 50.24 -14.93
CA ALA A 11 32.85 48.78 -14.93
C ALA A 11 32.70 48.32 -13.47
N PHE A 12 31.47 48.01 -13.10
CA PHE A 12 31.11 47.37 -11.83
C PHE A 12 30.67 45.94 -12.14
N VAL A 13 30.92 45.05 -11.19
CA VAL A 13 30.26 43.74 -10.95
C VAL A 13 30.77 42.51 -11.74
N TYR A 14 30.79 41.28 -11.24
CA TYR A 14 30.36 40.67 -9.97
C TYR A 14 31.36 39.60 -9.55
N LEU A 15 31.58 39.52 -8.23
CA LEU A 15 32.29 38.46 -7.52
C LEU A 15 31.62 37.11 -7.83
N ALA A 16 32.32 36.18 -8.49
CA ALA A 16 31.89 34.81 -8.67
C ALA A 16 32.05 34.03 -7.35
N ALA A 17 31.15 34.28 -6.40
CA ALA A 17 30.96 33.41 -5.25
C ALA A 17 29.95 32.32 -5.66
N SER A 18 30.45 31.30 -6.35
CA SER A 18 29.72 30.04 -6.56
C SER A 18 29.53 29.39 -5.20
N LEU A 19 28.42 29.75 -4.55
CA LEU A 19 27.91 29.07 -3.37
C LEU A 19 27.79 27.59 -3.73
N LEU A 20 28.69 26.78 -3.16
CA LEU A 20 28.51 25.36 -2.95
C LEU A 20 27.28 25.20 -2.04
N SER A 21 26.10 25.35 -2.64
CA SER A 21 24.85 24.88 -2.06
C SER A 21 24.91 23.36 -2.12
N SER A 22 25.64 22.76 -1.19
CA SER A 22 25.49 21.37 -0.83
C SER A 22 24.03 21.20 -0.47
N GLU A 23 23.22 20.72 -1.42
CA GLU A 23 21.90 20.21 -1.14
C GLU A 23 22.11 19.06 -0.15
N LEU A 24 22.00 19.39 1.14
CA LEU A 24 21.72 18.42 2.17
C LEU A 24 20.37 17.84 1.78
N PHE A 25 20.42 16.75 0.99
CA PHE A 25 19.31 15.82 0.87
C PHE A 25 19.06 15.32 2.28
N ALA A 26 18.22 16.04 3.02
CA ALA A 26 17.67 15.57 4.27
C ALA A 26 16.95 14.27 3.88
N ALA A 27 17.58 13.14 4.19
CA ALA A 27 16.97 11.84 4.03
C ALA A 27 15.62 11.95 4.75
N GLY A 28 14.53 11.86 3.98
CA GLY A 28 13.19 11.90 4.56
C GLY A 28 13.12 10.91 5.72
N PRO A 29 12.29 11.18 6.74
CA PRO A 29 12.29 10.36 7.93
C PRO A 29 12.10 8.89 7.51
N ARG A 30 12.99 8.02 8.03
CA ARG A 30 13.07 6.61 7.63
C ARG A 30 11.83 5.86 8.10
N VAL A 31 11.22 5.06 7.23
CA VAL A 31 10.09 4.18 7.61
C VAL A 31 10.55 3.26 8.76
N PRO A 32 9.82 3.22 9.90
CA PRO A 32 10.21 2.37 11.02
C PRO A 32 10.07 0.89 10.68
N ASN A 33 10.78 0.06 11.43
CA ASN A 33 10.52 -1.38 11.41
C ASN A 33 9.10 -1.64 11.92
N ALA A 34 8.35 -2.47 11.20
CA ALA A 34 6.94 -2.70 11.47
C ALA A 34 6.52 -4.13 11.11
N SER A 35 5.64 -4.71 11.92
CA SER A 35 4.93 -5.96 11.63
C SER A 35 3.48 -5.76 12.06
N LEU A 36 2.66 -5.26 11.15
CA LEU A 36 1.29 -4.84 11.42
C LEU A 36 0.30 -5.76 10.71
N GLU A 37 -0.72 -6.19 11.43
CA GLU A 37 -1.79 -7.03 10.90
C GLU A 37 -3.15 -6.39 11.17
N VAL A 38 -4.03 -6.42 10.17
CA VAL A 38 -5.41 -5.99 10.31
C VAL A 38 -6.31 -6.81 9.39
N THR A 39 -7.45 -7.25 9.93
CA THR A 39 -8.52 -7.86 9.14
C THR A 39 -9.60 -6.83 8.85
N VAL A 40 -10.05 -6.77 7.61
CA VAL A 40 -11.05 -5.82 7.12
C VAL A 40 -12.17 -6.52 6.35
N ARG A 41 -13.33 -5.86 6.29
CA ARG A 41 -14.40 -6.15 5.32
C ARG A 41 -14.39 -5.11 4.23
N GLN A 42 -14.74 -5.52 3.02
CA GLN A 42 -15.00 -4.57 1.94
C GLN A 42 -16.38 -3.93 2.13
N LYS A 43 -16.52 -2.68 1.68
CA LYS A 43 -17.79 -1.97 1.59
C LYS A 43 -17.87 -1.26 0.26
N GLU A 44 -18.91 -1.54 -0.51
CA GLU A 44 -19.15 -0.99 -1.84
C GLU A 44 -20.60 -0.45 -1.87
N GLY A 45 -20.79 0.77 -2.38
CA GLY A 45 -22.12 1.38 -2.43
C GLY A 45 -22.85 1.44 -1.08
N GLY A 46 -22.10 1.56 0.02
CA GLY A 46 -22.64 1.59 1.38
C GLY A 46 -22.92 0.22 2.02
N LYS A 47 -22.79 -0.89 1.27
CA LYS A 47 -23.08 -2.25 1.76
C LYS A 47 -21.79 -3.00 2.06
N HIS A 48 -21.74 -3.68 3.20
CA HIS A 48 -20.63 -4.57 3.52
C HIS A 48 -20.67 -5.81 2.63
N ALA A 49 -19.54 -6.11 1.99
CA ALA A 49 -19.32 -7.37 1.33
C ALA A 49 -19.07 -8.47 2.37
N LYS A 50 -19.28 -9.71 1.95
CA LYS A 50 -19.01 -10.91 2.74
C LYS A 50 -17.52 -11.27 2.79
N GLY A 51 -16.75 -10.83 1.80
CA GLY A 51 -15.31 -11.07 1.71
C GLY A 51 -14.55 -10.40 2.85
N LEU A 52 -13.54 -11.11 3.35
CA LEU A 52 -12.60 -10.63 4.34
C LEU A 52 -11.22 -10.49 3.70
N HIS A 53 -10.48 -9.45 4.08
CA HIS A 53 -9.07 -9.32 3.73
C HIS A 53 -8.24 -9.16 4.99
N LEU A 54 -7.22 -9.99 5.13
CA LEU A 54 -6.16 -9.81 6.12
C LEU A 54 -4.98 -9.14 5.43
N PHE A 55 -4.64 -7.95 5.87
CA PHE A 55 -3.46 -7.23 5.45
C PHE A 55 -2.36 -7.44 6.48
N TYR A 56 -1.21 -7.92 6.00
CA TYR A 56 0.01 -8.05 6.79
C TYR A 56 1.11 -7.18 6.16
N LEU A 57 1.47 -6.10 6.85
CA LEU A 57 2.52 -5.17 6.45
C LEU A 57 3.78 -5.46 7.26
N LEU A 58 4.86 -5.80 6.57
CA LEU A 58 6.17 -6.00 7.15
C LEU A 58 7.13 -4.96 6.56
N CYS A 59 7.75 -4.16 7.42
CA CYS A 59 8.81 -3.23 7.07
C CYS A 59 10.06 -3.53 7.88
N TRP A 60 11.21 -3.64 7.20
CA TRP A 60 12.51 -3.82 7.84
C TRP A 60 13.57 -3.01 7.11
N ASP A 61 14.30 -2.19 7.84
CA ASP A 61 15.39 -1.36 7.32
C ASP A 61 15.00 -0.43 6.15
N GLY A 62 13.72 -0.06 6.06
CA GLY A 62 13.18 0.80 5.00
C GLY A 62 12.64 0.05 3.79
N GLU A 63 12.85 -1.26 3.70
CA GLU A 63 12.17 -2.13 2.74
C GLU A 63 10.86 -2.63 3.35
N CYS A 64 9.76 -2.50 2.62
CA CYS A 64 8.46 -2.99 3.03
C CYS A 64 7.89 -4.02 2.05
N SER A 65 7.08 -4.93 2.58
CA SER A 65 6.22 -5.86 1.86
C SER A 65 4.82 -5.85 2.45
N LEU A 66 3.81 -6.00 1.58
CA LEU A 66 2.42 -6.12 1.95
C LEU A 66 1.89 -7.44 1.42
N THR A 67 1.44 -8.30 2.33
CA THR A 67 0.70 -9.52 2.01
C THR A 67 -0.78 -9.29 2.24
N THR A 68 -1.60 -9.65 1.27
CA THR A 68 -3.06 -9.65 1.37
C THR A 68 -3.57 -11.07 1.26
N LEU A 69 -4.29 -11.55 2.27
CA LEU A 69 -5.02 -12.80 2.23
C LEU A 69 -6.51 -12.50 2.11
N SER A 70 -7.13 -12.94 1.02
CA SER A 70 -8.57 -12.78 0.78
C SER A 70 -9.31 -14.07 1.12
N LEU A 71 -10.36 -13.97 1.92
CA LEU A 71 -11.18 -15.07 2.43
C LEU A 71 -12.67 -14.82 2.17
N ASN A 72 -13.47 -15.88 2.24
CA ASN A 72 -14.93 -15.81 2.19
C ASN A 72 -15.51 -15.17 0.91
N GLN A 73 -14.74 -15.19 -0.19
CA GLN A 73 -15.20 -14.80 -1.52
C GLN A 73 -15.74 -16.04 -2.23
N CYS A 74 -17.00 -16.37 -1.94
CA CYS A 74 -17.64 -17.59 -2.42
C CYS A 74 -17.90 -17.54 -3.93
N GLY A 75 -17.52 -18.61 -4.62
CA GLY A 75 -17.79 -18.81 -6.04
C GLY A 75 -18.24 -20.24 -6.35
N PRO A 76 -18.53 -20.54 -7.62
CA PRO A 76 -18.82 -21.90 -8.07
C PRO A 76 -17.63 -22.85 -7.81
N ALA A 77 -17.92 -24.10 -7.46
CA ALA A 77 -16.91 -25.15 -7.28
C ALA A 77 -17.31 -26.46 -7.99
N PRO A 78 -16.34 -27.33 -8.36
CA PRO A 78 -16.62 -28.60 -9.05
C PRO A 78 -17.54 -29.56 -8.28
N SER A 79 -17.55 -29.46 -6.94
CA SER A 79 -18.42 -30.27 -6.07
C SER A 79 -19.91 -29.88 -6.14
N GLY A 80 -20.25 -28.82 -6.87
CA GLY A 80 -21.62 -28.28 -6.96
C GLY A 80 -22.03 -27.42 -5.75
N LYS A 81 -21.26 -27.42 -4.66
CA LYS A 81 -21.46 -26.52 -3.50
C LYS A 81 -20.56 -25.30 -3.63
N PRO A 82 -21.03 -24.07 -3.31
CA PRO A 82 -20.15 -22.90 -3.30
C PRO A 82 -18.94 -23.10 -2.38
N ALA A 83 -17.79 -22.64 -2.84
CA ALA A 83 -16.56 -22.64 -2.06
C ALA A 83 -15.82 -21.30 -2.25
N PHE A 84 -14.99 -20.92 -1.29
CA PHE A 84 -14.02 -19.85 -1.49
C PHE A 84 -12.63 -20.45 -1.71
N TYR A 85 -11.85 -19.81 -2.56
CA TYR A 85 -10.46 -20.17 -2.81
C TYR A 85 -9.58 -19.08 -2.21
N PRO A 86 -8.79 -19.37 -1.15
CA PRO A 86 -7.93 -18.37 -0.54
C PRO A 86 -7.00 -17.74 -1.58
N LYS A 87 -7.04 -16.41 -1.71
CA LYS A 87 -6.16 -15.67 -2.61
C LYS A 87 -5.09 -14.96 -1.79
N ILE A 88 -3.82 -15.22 -2.11
CA ILE A 88 -2.68 -14.55 -1.49
C ILE A 88 -2.03 -13.64 -2.53
N GLU A 89 -1.93 -12.35 -2.20
CA GLU A 89 -1.23 -11.37 -3.01
C GLU A 89 -0.07 -10.81 -2.20
N ARG A 90 1.11 -10.71 -2.81
CA ARG A 90 2.32 -10.15 -2.18
C ARG A 90 2.84 -9.04 -3.07
N THR A 91 3.19 -7.93 -2.44
CA THR A 91 3.80 -6.78 -3.10
C THR A 91 4.91 -6.24 -2.22
N SER A 92 5.91 -5.59 -2.83
CA SER A 92 7.04 -5.04 -2.09
C SER A 92 7.57 -3.77 -2.71
N THR A 93 8.20 -2.97 -1.86
CA THR A 93 8.92 -1.75 -2.28
C THR A 93 10.04 -2.09 -3.26
N ARG A 94 10.68 -3.26 -3.09
CA ARG A 94 11.71 -3.78 -3.99
C ARG A 94 11.19 -4.13 -5.39
N GLU A 95 9.97 -4.64 -5.49
CA GLU A 95 9.29 -4.90 -6.77
C GLU A 95 8.75 -3.62 -7.43
N GLY A 96 8.71 -2.49 -6.71
CA GLY A 96 8.22 -1.20 -7.21
C GLY A 96 6.70 -1.06 -7.28
N ASN A 97 5.95 -2.13 -6.94
CA ASN A 97 4.49 -2.14 -6.89
C ASN A 97 3.92 -1.68 -5.53
N LEU A 98 4.79 -1.40 -4.55
CA LEU A 98 4.43 -0.88 -3.23
C LEU A 98 5.23 0.40 -2.92
N LYS A 99 4.56 1.41 -2.39
CA LYS A 99 5.17 2.61 -1.82
C LYS A 99 4.73 2.74 -0.37
N VAL A 100 5.69 3.01 0.51
CA VAL A 100 5.41 3.24 1.93
C VAL A 100 6.09 4.54 2.36
N SER A 101 5.33 5.39 3.03
CA SER A 101 5.83 6.59 3.70
C SER A 101 5.22 6.66 5.09
N HIS A 102 5.73 7.54 5.95
CA HIS A 102 5.18 7.71 7.28
C HIS A 102 5.06 9.19 7.66
N VAL A 103 4.03 9.49 8.45
CA VAL A 103 3.78 10.83 9.01
C VAL A 103 3.31 10.64 10.45
N GLY A 104 4.16 11.05 11.42
CA GLY A 104 3.92 10.73 12.82
C GLY A 104 3.82 9.22 13.04
N ASN A 105 2.78 8.77 13.74
CA ASN A 105 2.54 7.35 14.03
C ASN A 105 1.62 6.66 13.01
N VAL A 106 1.69 7.08 11.73
CA VAL A 106 0.87 6.52 10.66
C VAL A 106 1.76 6.13 9.48
N LEU A 107 1.66 4.87 9.06
CA LEU A 107 2.23 4.39 7.79
C LEU A 107 1.20 4.56 6.67
N HIS A 108 1.57 5.31 5.64
CA HIS A 108 0.83 5.44 4.39
C HIS A 108 1.36 4.42 3.40
N VAL A 109 0.51 3.50 2.97
CA VAL A 109 0.86 2.40 2.08
C VAL A 109 0.05 2.53 0.80
N GLN A 110 0.73 2.56 -0.34
CA GLN A 110 0.10 2.59 -1.65
C GLN A 110 0.61 1.41 -2.48
N GLN A 111 -0.30 0.50 -2.81
CA GLN A 111 -0.03 -0.63 -3.71
C GLN A 111 -0.64 -0.32 -5.08
N THR A 112 0.09 -0.61 -6.15
CA THR A 112 -0.39 -0.48 -7.52
C THR A 112 -0.28 -1.82 -8.23
N ASN A 113 -1.36 -2.30 -8.85
CA ASN A 113 -1.32 -3.50 -9.68
C ASN A 113 -1.92 -3.23 -11.06
N VAL A 114 -1.35 -3.87 -12.07
CA VAL A 114 -1.86 -3.88 -13.44
C VAL A 114 -2.18 -5.33 -13.79
N ASP A 115 -3.39 -5.57 -14.28
CA ASP A 115 -3.83 -6.86 -14.79
C ASP A 115 -4.58 -6.68 -16.13
N ILE A 116 -5.07 -7.78 -16.71
CA ILE A 116 -5.83 -7.77 -17.97
C ILE A 116 -7.08 -6.87 -17.93
N GLY A 117 -7.59 -6.57 -16.74
CA GLY A 117 -8.76 -5.74 -16.51
C GLY A 117 -8.43 -4.27 -16.27
N GLY A 118 -7.16 -3.85 -16.25
CA GLY A 118 -6.73 -2.46 -16.13
C GLY A 118 -5.87 -2.16 -14.88
N LEU A 119 -5.82 -0.89 -14.48
CA LEU A 119 -5.01 -0.40 -13.36
C LEU A 119 -5.82 -0.41 -12.05
N SER A 120 -5.22 -0.95 -10.99
CA SER A 120 -5.75 -0.84 -9.63
C SER A 120 -4.77 -0.13 -8.70
N THR A 121 -5.31 0.64 -7.76
CA THR A 121 -4.56 1.25 -6.67
C THR A 121 -5.26 0.97 -5.35
N THR A 122 -4.51 0.40 -4.41
CA THR A 122 -4.92 0.24 -3.02
C THR A 122 -4.18 1.27 -2.18
N THR A 123 -4.91 2.06 -1.39
CA THR A 123 -4.32 3.02 -0.43
C THR A 123 -4.75 2.62 0.97
N LEU A 124 -3.78 2.39 1.86
CA LEU A 124 -3.99 2.01 3.24
C LEU A 124 -3.26 2.99 4.16
N ARG A 125 -3.82 3.20 5.34
CA ARG A 125 -3.23 3.99 6.42
C ARG A 125 -3.28 3.18 7.70
N PHE A 126 -2.12 2.82 8.21
CA PHE A 126 -1.95 2.09 9.46
C PHE A 126 -1.49 3.05 10.54
N GLY A 127 -2.38 3.44 11.45
CA GLY A 127 -1.95 4.00 12.73
C GLY A 127 -1.33 2.90 13.56
N TYR A 128 -0.19 3.17 14.19
CA TYR A 128 0.55 2.17 14.95
C TYR A 128 1.00 2.66 16.33
N ALA A 129 1.34 1.70 17.19
CA ALA A 129 2.12 1.90 18.39
C ALA A 129 3.36 0.99 18.36
N MET A 130 4.45 1.50 18.93
CA MET A 130 5.69 0.73 19.10
C MET A 130 5.50 -0.36 20.17
N SER A 131 6.29 -1.42 20.06
CA SER A 131 6.45 -2.43 21.09
C SER A 131 6.99 -1.80 22.40
N SER A 132 6.94 -2.55 23.50
CA SER A 132 7.53 -2.13 24.77
C SER A 132 9.05 -1.88 24.68
N SER A 133 9.75 -2.56 23.77
CA SER A 133 11.17 -2.30 23.49
C SER A 133 11.40 -1.03 22.66
N GLY A 134 10.37 -0.51 21.99
CA GLY A 134 10.48 0.65 21.11
C GLY A 134 11.12 0.35 19.75
N GLU A 135 11.43 -0.92 19.44
CA GLU A 135 12.19 -1.29 18.25
C GLU A 135 11.31 -1.57 17.02
N ILE A 136 10.09 -2.06 17.24
CA ILE A 136 9.19 -2.46 16.17
C ILE A 136 7.77 -1.95 16.42
N ALA A 137 7.15 -1.37 15.39
CA ALA A 137 5.72 -1.10 15.39
C ALA A 137 4.96 -2.41 15.18
N ASN A 138 4.30 -2.93 16.21
CA ASN A 138 3.63 -4.24 16.16
C ASN A 138 2.15 -4.21 16.58
N LYS A 139 1.61 -3.03 16.87
CA LYS A 139 0.20 -2.86 17.24
C LYS A 139 -0.47 -1.84 16.34
N VAL A 140 -1.55 -2.24 15.67
CA VAL A 140 -2.43 -1.33 14.93
C VAL A 140 -3.32 -0.58 15.91
N THR A 141 -3.30 0.75 15.85
CA THR A 141 -4.11 1.64 16.69
C THR A 141 -5.25 2.29 15.93
N SER A 142 -5.10 2.46 14.62
CA SER A 142 -6.16 2.90 13.72
C SER A 142 -5.92 2.34 12.32
N PHE A 143 -6.98 2.22 11.54
CA PHE A 143 -6.88 1.78 10.16
C PHE A 143 -7.91 2.48 9.29
N SER A 144 -7.49 2.88 8.10
CA SER A 144 -8.40 3.26 7.01
C SER A 144 -7.78 2.85 5.69
N GLY A 145 -8.60 2.53 4.70
CA GLY A 145 -8.09 2.22 3.39
C GLY A 145 -9.18 2.03 2.36
N GLY A 146 -8.76 1.96 1.11
CA GLY A 146 -9.64 1.68 0.01
C GLY A 146 -8.89 1.18 -1.21
N TYR A 147 -9.66 0.66 -2.14
CA TYR A 147 -9.21 0.13 -3.40
C TYR A 147 -9.97 0.84 -4.52
N VAL A 148 -9.26 1.27 -5.55
CA VAL A 148 -9.83 1.84 -6.76
C VAL A 148 -9.33 1.01 -7.94
N LYS A 149 -10.25 0.59 -8.80
CA LYS A 149 -9.92 -0.04 -10.08
C LYS A 149 -10.53 0.74 -11.22
N ASP A 150 -9.68 1.12 -12.16
CA ASP A 150 -10.11 1.51 -13.48
C ASP A 150 -10.26 0.25 -14.34
N SER A 151 -11.50 -0.18 -14.57
CA SER A 151 -11.81 -1.41 -15.28
C SER A 151 -12.00 -1.16 -16.77
N GLN A 152 -11.05 -1.61 -17.57
CA GLN A 152 -11.15 -1.54 -19.03
C GLN A 152 -12.22 -2.50 -19.57
N ILE A 153 -12.38 -3.67 -18.94
CA ILE A 153 -13.38 -4.68 -19.33
C ILE A 153 -14.80 -4.18 -19.07
N LEU A 154 -15.03 -3.54 -17.92
CA LEU A 154 -16.35 -3.04 -17.54
C LEU A 154 -16.61 -1.58 -17.97
N GLY A 155 -15.60 -0.90 -18.54
CA GLY A 155 -15.68 0.51 -18.94
C GLY A 155 -16.03 1.46 -17.80
N ARG A 156 -15.64 1.14 -16.56
CA ARG A 156 -16.00 1.94 -15.37
C ARG A 156 -14.95 1.86 -14.26
N VAL A 157 -14.90 2.92 -13.45
CA VAL A 157 -14.13 2.94 -12.21
C VAL A 157 -15.00 2.39 -11.08
N PHE A 158 -14.45 1.48 -10.27
CA PHE A 158 -15.09 1.03 -9.04
C PHE A 158 -14.19 1.28 -7.83
N THR A 159 -14.84 1.63 -6.72
CA THR A 159 -14.19 2.01 -5.47
C THR A 159 -14.74 1.16 -4.35
N ILE A 160 -13.83 0.59 -3.57
CA ILE A 160 -14.13 -0.25 -2.41
C ILE A 160 -13.52 0.41 -1.18
N GLU A 161 -14.31 0.56 -0.13
CA GLU A 161 -13.84 0.98 1.19
C GLU A 161 -13.45 -0.26 2.00
N TYR A 162 -12.31 -0.21 2.70
CA TYR A 162 -11.91 -1.24 3.65
C TYR A 162 -12.25 -0.81 5.08
N VAL A 163 -13.15 -1.56 5.72
CA VAL A 163 -13.61 -1.30 7.09
C VAL A 163 -12.98 -2.32 8.03
N PRO A 164 -12.17 -1.91 9.03
CA PRO A 164 -11.51 -2.85 9.92
C PRO A 164 -12.51 -3.56 10.85
N LEU A 165 -12.21 -4.80 11.20
CA LEU A 165 -12.89 -5.47 12.31
C LEU A 165 -12.38 -4.89 13.62
N LEU A 166 -13.31 -4.48 14.50
CA LEU A 166 -12.98 -3.84 15.77
C LEU A 166 -13.01 -4.84 16.92
N GLY A 167 -11.85 -5.08 17.51
CA GLY A 167 -11.68 -6.03 18.61
C GLY A 167 -10.26 -6.60 18.58
N THR A 168 -9.87 -7.27 19.66
CA THR A 168 -8.57 -7.98 19.72
C THR A 168 -8.61 -9.30 18.95
N PHE A 169 -9.77 -9.96 18.93
CA PHE A 169 -9.97 -11.25 18.28
C PHE A 169 -11.41 -11.42 17.83
N HIS A 170 -11.61 -12.07 16.69
CA HIS A 170 -12.93 -12.40 16.17
C HIS A 170 -12.95 -13.81 15.64
N GLU A 171 -13.93 -14.59 16.09
CA GLU A 171 -14.32 -15.83 15.42
C GLU A 171 -15.43 -15.51 14.43
N ILE A 172 -15.18 -15.76 13.14
CA ILE A 172 -16.16 -15.53 12.09
C ILE A 172 -16.44 -16.84 11.40
N GLN A 173 -17.72 -17.24 11.43
CA GLN A 173 -18.22 -18.32 10.59
C GLN A 173 -18.19 -17.86 9.13
N LEU A 174 -17.47 -18.59 8.29
CA LEU A 174 -17.41 -18.34 6.85
C LEU A 174 -18.70 -18.84 6.18
N ASP A 175 -19.12 -18.15 5.12
CA ASP A 175 -20.35 -18.41 4.36
C ASP A 175 -20.26 -19.68 3.49
N CYS A 176 -19.06 -20.05 3.07
CA CYS A 176 -18.79 -21.23 2.26
C CYS A 176 -17.52 -21.94 2.72
N ALA A 177 -17.38 -23.22 2.38
CA ALA A 177 -16.18 -24.00 2.71
C ALA A 177 -14.97 -23.56 1.88
N ALA A 178 -13.77 -23.83 2.39
CA ALA A 178 -12.54 -23.61 1.64
C ALA A 178 -12.40 -24.67 0.53
N GLY A 179 -12.21 -24.22 -0.71
CA GLY A 179 -11.78 -25.05 -1.82
C GLY A 179 -10.26 -25.08 -1.88
N LEU A 180 -9.66 -26.24 -1.64
CA LEU A 180 -8.20 -26.41 -1.66
C LEU A 180 -7.83 -27.45 -2.75
N PRO A 181 -6.82 -27.17 -3.60
CA PRO A 181 -6.36 -28.14 -4.57
C PRO A 181 -5.71 -29.34 -3.87
N GLY A 182 -6.03 -30.54 -4.36
CA GLY A 182 -5.37 -31.78 -3.96
C GLY A 182 -4.46 -32.31 -5.07
N VAL A 183 -3.80 -33.43 -4.79
CA VAL A 183 -3.06 -34.21 -5.80
C VAL A 183 -3.96 -35.36 -6.25
N GLU A 184 -4.18 -35.49 -7.56
CA GLU A 184 -4.91 -36.64 -8.13
C GLU A 184 -4.12 -37.93 -7.91
N LYS A 185 -4.80 -39.00 -7.49
CA LYS A 185 -4.19 -40.33 -7.48
C LYS A 185 -4.28 -40.90 -8.89
N GLU A 186 -3.14 -41.29 -9.45
CA GLU A 186 -3.10 -42.08 -10.66
C GLU A 186 -3.69 -43.47 -10.35
N GLU A 187 -4.88 -43.77 -10.89
CA GLU A 187 -5.45 -45.12 -10.83
C GLU A 187 -4.61 -46.02 -11.76
N ARG A 188 -3.82 -46.91 -11.16
CA ARG A 188 -3.11 -47.99 -11.87
C ARG A 188 -3.93 -49.27 -11.85
#